data_AF-A0A316NVS9-F1
#
_entry.id   AF-A0A316NVS9-F1
#
_cell.length_a   1.000
_cell.length_b   1.000
_cell.length_c   1.000
_cell.angle_alpha   90.00
_cell.angle_beta   90.00
_cell.angle_gamma   90.00
#
_symmetry.space_group_name_H-M   'P 1'
#
loop_
_entity.id
_entity.type
_entity.pdbx_description
1 polymer ?
#
loop_
_entity_poly.entity_id
_entity_poly.type
_entity_poly.pdbx_seq_one_letter_code
_entity_poly.pdbx_strand_id
1 'polypeptide(L)'
;MGMLGKDLFDIKRPRRNTKVEFGESCYWVESNPAPQPYGTILTEILNLDTAPYQAVMDRLDDIVKNKNSREAPRAYLDMLSVSAELPLYRLYATDYQMFKNIPVEMLVVGEAREAFEEHVIEQKSDTPVFVQKQLDDIRFIQERYAWFLDSMFKGVSFEKKKVVN
;
A
#
# COMPACT_ATOMS: atom_id res chain seq x y z
N MET A 1 5.16 14.30 -20.45
CA MET A 1 4.19 14.61 -19.38
C MET A 1 4.86 14.29 -18.05
N GLY A 2 5.14 15.29 -17.21
CA GLY A 2 5.90 15.11 -15.97
C GLY A 2 4.99 14.83 -14.78
N MET A 3 4.96 13.57 -14.32
CA MET A 3 4.25 13.10 -13.11
C MET A 3 5.00 13.35 -11.79
N LEU A 4 6.14 14.06 -11.82
CA LEU A 4 7.13 13.96 -10.74
C LEU A 4 6.96 14.95 -9.58
N GLY A 5 6.23 16.05 -9.78
CA GLY A 5 6.18 17.14 -8.79
C GLY A 5 5.04 17.02 -7.78
N LYS A 6 3.78 17.16 -8.23
CA LYS A 6 2.62 17.20 -7.32
C LYS A 6 2.00 15.82 -7.07
N ASP A 7 2.03 14.94 -8.07
CA ASP A 7 1.39 13.63 -7.98
C ASP A 7 2.16 12.65 -7.09
N LEU A 8 3.48 12.84 -6.92
CA LEU A 8 4.29 12.02 -6.00
C LEU A 8 3.86 12.19 -4.53
N PHE A 9 3.38 13.39 -4.18
CA PHE A 9 3.03 13.75 -2.80
C PHE A 9 1.51 13.75 -2.54
N ASP A 10 0.68 13.56 -3.56
CA ASP A 10 -0.79 13.55 -3.45
C ASP A 10 -1.38 12.14 -3.67
N ILE A 11 -0.81 11.12 -3.02
CA ILE A 11 -1.37 9.75 -2.99
C ILE A 11 -2.77 9.71 -2.36
N LYS A 12 -3.16 10.80 -1.67
CA LYS A 12 -4.47 10.98 -1.04
C LYS A 12 -5.61 11.20 -2.02
N ARG A 13 -5.36 11.27 -3.33
CA ARG A 13 -6.40 11.39 -4.35
C ARG A 13 -6.66 10.02 -4.99
N PRO A 14 -7.60 9.20 -4.48
CA PRO A 14 -7.93 7.95 -5.14
C PRO A 14 -8.50 8.26 -6.51
N ARG A 15 -8.10 7.50 -7.53
CA ARG A 15 -8.83 7.49 -8.80
C ARG A 15 -10.25 6.99 -8.51
N ARG A 16 -11.19 7.89 -8.72
CA ARG A 16 -12.55 7.78 -8.17
C ARG A 16 -13.34 6.94 -9.13
N ASN A 17 -13.68 5.71 -8.73
CA ASN A 17 -15.01 5.11 -8.82
C ASN A 17 -14.92 3.59 -8.66
N THR A 18 -15.69 3.05 -7.71
CA THR A 18 -15.97 1.62 -7.60
C THR A 18 -17.33 1.38 -8.23
N LYS A 19 -17.39 0.53 -9.25
CA LYS A 19 -18.65 0.09 -9.85
C LYS A 19 -19.12 -1.17 -9.12
N VAL A 20 -20.33 -1.10 -8.58
CA VAL A 20 -21.02 -2.20 -7.92
C VAL A 20 -22.33 -2.41 -8.66
N GLU A 21 -22.57 -3.63 -9.14
CA GLU A 21 -23.83 -4.02 -9.76
C GLU A 21 -24.55 -5.02 -8.85
N PHE A 22 -25.86 -4.83 -8.65
CA PHE A 22 -26.65 -5.72 -7.80
C PHE A 22 -26.81 -7.10 -8.46
N GLY A 23 -26.57 -8.16 -7.69
CA GLY A 23 -26.65 -9.54 -8.16
C GLY A 23 -25.32 -10.11 -8.63
N GLU A 24 -24.30 -9.28 -8.80
CA GLU A 24 -22.95 -9.72 -9.15
C GLU A 24 -22.19 -10.25 -7.92
N SER A 25 -21.20 -11.11 -8.16
CA SER A 25 -20.31 -11.67 -7.12
C SER A 25 -19.02 -10.88 -6.96
N CYS A 26 -18.86 -9.80 -7.72
CA CYS A 26 -17.66 -8.97 -7.76
C CYS A 26 -17.99 -7.48 -7.94
N TYR A 27 -16.97 -6.65 -7.72
CA TYR A 27 -16.98 -5.23 -8.01
C TYR A 27 -15.82 -4.87 -8.96
N TRP A 28 -15.91 -3.71 -9.60
CA TRP A 28 -14.87 -3.20 -10.49
C TRP A 28 -14.35 -1.87 -10.00
N VAL A 29 -13.06 -1.63 -10.22
CA VAL A 29 -12.44 -0.33 -9.97
C VAL A 29 -12.15 0.28 -11.33
N GLU A 30 -12.51 1.54 -11.56
CA GLU A 30 -12.39 2.17 -12.89
C GLU A 30 -10.96 2.08 -13.47
N SER A 31 -9.95 2.19 -12.60
CA SER A 31 -8.53 2.07 -12.98
C SER A 31 -8.00 0.64 -13.07
N ASN A 32 -8.79 -0.36 -12.69
CA ASN A 32 -8.44 -1.77 -12.77
C ASN A 32 -9.59 -2.58 -13.40
N PRO A 33 -9.49 -2.95 -14.69
CA PRO A 33 -10.57 -3.64 -15.39
C PRO A 33 -10.83 -5.06 -14.87
N ALA A 34 -9.93 -5.62 -14.05
CA ALA A 34 -10.10 -6.96 -13.50
C ALA A 34 -11.18 -6.98 -12.38
N PRO A 35 -12.21 -7.84 -12.49
CA PRO A 35 -13.24 -7.97 -11.46
C PRO A 35 -12.61 -8.42 -10.13
N GLN A 36 -13.05 -7.81 -9.04
CA GLN A 36 -12.62 -8.15 -7.68
C GLN A 36 -13.76 -8.87 -6.96
N PRO A 37 -13.64 -10.16 -6.64
CA PRO A 37 -14.68 -10.89 -5.91
C PRO A 37 -14.94 -10.25 -4.54
N TYR A 38 -16.20 -10.28 -4.11
CA TYR A 38 -16.53 -9.84 -2.76
C TYR A 38 -15.83 -10.71 -1.72
N GLY A 39 -15.36 -10.06 -0.65
CA GLY A 39 -14.64 -10.73 0.42
C GLY A 39 -13.15 -10.91 0.18
N THR A 40 -12.64 -10.85 -1.05
CA THR A 40 -11.20 -11.03 -1.34
C THR A 40 -10.33 -10.06 -0.55
N ILE A 41 -10.62 -8.76 -0.60
CA ILE A 41 -9.86 -7.75 0.15
C ILE A 41 -9.96 -7.97 1.66
N LEU A 42 -11.13 -8.34 2.17
CA LEU A 42 -11.29 -8.62 3.60
C LEU A 42 -10.44 -9.83 4.02
N THR A 43 -10.45 -10.91 3.23
CA THR A 43 -9.60 -12.09 3.49
C THR A 43 -8.12 -11.74 3.40
N GLU A 44 -7.70 -10.92 2.44
CA GLU A 44 -6.32 -10.43 2.34
C GLU A 44 -5.94 -9.62 3.59
N ILE A 45 -6.77 -8.66 4.01
CA ILE A 45 -6.54 -7.86 5.22
C ILE A 45 -6.39 -8.76 6.45
N LEU A 46 -7.29 -9.73 6.63
CA LEU A 46 -7.28 -10.60 7.82
C LEU A 46 -6.08 -11.55 7.86
N ASN A 47 -5.46 -11.86 6.72
CA ASN A 47 -4.25 -12.70 6.65
C ASN A 47 -2.95 -11.90 6.48
N LEU A 48 -3.02 -10.57 6.38
CA LEU A 48 -1.85 -9.74 6.09
C LEU A 48 -0.94 -9.63 7.32
N ASP A 49 0.34 -10.01 7.16
CA ASP A 49 1.37 -9.61 8.13
C ASP A 49 1.72 -8.13 7.92
N THR A 50 1.46 -7.30 8.93
CA THR A 50 1.75 -5.86 8.88
C THR A 50 3.18 -5.51 9.30
N ALA A 51 3.95 -6.45 9.86
CA ALA A 51 5.30 -6.19 10.36
C ALA A 51 6.28 -5.70 9.28
N PRO A 52 6.34 -6.28 8.06
CA PRO A 52 7.23 -5.79 7.01
C PRO A 52 6.92 -4.36 6.55
N TYR A 53 5.63 -3.99 6.54
CA TYR A 53 5.19 -2.65 6.17
C TYR A 53 5.54 -1.63 7.25
N GLN A 54 5.37 -2.00 8.52
CA GLN A 54 5.79 -1.17 9.65
C GLN A 54 7.28 -0.93 9.64
N ALA A 55 8.10 -1.95 9.33
CA ALA A 55 9.55 -1.81 9.27
C ALA A 55 10.01 -0.76 8.23
N VAL A 56 9.26 -0.57 7.13
CA VAL A 56 9.53 0.49 6.16
C VAL A 56 9.20 1.87 6.72
N MET A 57 8.10 2.01 7.46
CA MET A 57 7.75 3.25 8.16
C MET A 57 8.79 3.60 9.22
N ASP A 58 9.17 2.62 10.05
CA ASP A 58 10.17 2.80 11.11
C ASP A 58 11.54 3.22 10.52
N ARG A 59 11.92 2.64 9.37
CA ARG A 59 13.14 3.03 8.65
C ARG A 59 13.07 4.48 8.16
N LEU A 60 11.94 4.91 7.63
CA LEU A 60 11.75 6.29 7.19
C LEU A 60 11.88 7.25 8.38
N ASP A 61 11.23 6.93 9.50
CA ASP A 61 11.30 7.72 10.73
C ASP A 61 12.73 7.82 11.27
N ASP A 62 13.48 6.72 11.26
CA ASP A 62 14.89 6.70 11.65
C ASP A 62 15.76 7.58 10.72
N ILE A 63 15.52 7.55 9.41
CA ILE A 63 16.24 8.37 8.44
C ILE A 63 15.95 9.86 8.65
N VAL A 64 14.68 10.21 8.87
CA VAL A 64 14.25 11.59 9.16
C VAL A 64 14.85 12.07 10.47
N LYS A 65 14.78 11.26 11.53
CA LYS A 65 15.34 11.57 12.86
C LYS A 65 16.84 11.80 12.82
N ASN A 66 17.57 11.00 12.06
CA ASN A 66 19.02 11.11 11.90
C ASN A 66 19.44 12.13 10.81
N LYS A 67 18.49 12.80 10.16
CA LYS A 67 18.73 13.74 9.05
C LYS A 67 19.61 13.16 7.94
N ASN A 68 19.43 11.87 7.62
CA ASN A 68 20.18 11.22 6.56
C ASN A 68 19.58 11.58 5.18
N SER A 69 19.94 12.76 4.67
CA SER A 69 19.42 13.31 3.41
C SER A 69 19.65 12.36 2.22
N ARG A 70 20.78 11.66 2.18
CA ARG A 70 21.13 10.78 1.05
C ARG A 70 20.15 9.62 0.87
N GLU A 71 19.65 9.04 1.96
CA GLU A 71 18.73 7.90 1.93
C GLU A 71 17.25 8.29 1.98
N ALA A 72 16.94 9.52 2.41
CA ALA A 72 15.57 10.03 2.55
C ALA A 72 14.70 9.80 1.31
N PRO A 73 15.14 10.14 0.08
CA PRO A 73 14.36 9.91 -1.14
C PRO A 73 14.01 8.43 -1.35
N ARG A 74 14.98 7.53 -1.15
CA ARG A 74 14.76 6.08 -1.35
C ARG A 74 13.77 5.54 -0.31
N ALA A 75 13.94 5.91 0.95
CA ALA A 75 13.03 5.48 2.01
C ALA A 75 11.60 6.01 1.82
N TYR A 76 11.46 7.24 1.33
CA TYR A 76 10.16 7.81 1.01
C TYR A 76 9.49 7.07 -0.17
N LEU A 77 10.25 6.75 -1.23
CA LEU A 77 9.74 5.95 -2.35
C LEU A 77 9.40 4.51 -1.94
N ASP A 78 10.20 3.89 -1.07
CA ASP A 78 9.90 2.58 -0.48
C ASP A 78 8.55 2.63 0.25
N MET A 79 8.33 3.65 1.08
CA MET A 79 7.07 3.89 1.80
C MET A 79 5.86 4.03 0.85
N LEU A 80 6.00 4.81 -0.23
CA LEU A 80 4.94 4.95 -1.23
C LEU A 80 4.63 3.62 -1.93
N SER A 81 5.65 2.83 -2.28
CA SER A 81 5.46 1.53 -2.92
C SER A 81 4.76 0.54 -2.00
N VAL A 82 5.15 0.45 -0.72
CA VAL A 82 4.49 -0.48 0.21
C VAL A 82 3.06 -0.07 0.52
N SER A 83 2.75 1.22 0.61
CA SER A 83 1.37 1.72 0.70
C SER A 83 0.51 1.24 -0.48
N ALA A 84 1.09 1.28 -1.69
CA ALA A 84 0.43 0.81 -2.89
C ALA A 84 0.38 -0.73 -3.03
N GLU A 85 1.10 -1.49 -2.21
CA GLU A 85 0.99 -2.94 -2.13
C GLU A 85 -0.13 -3.39 -1.18
N LEU A 86 -0.55 -2.52 -0.23
CA LEU A 86 -1.59 -2.85 0.75
C LEU A 86 -2.91 -3.25 0.09
N PRO A 87 -3.67 -4.19 0.70
CA PRO A 87 -5.02 -4.52 0.26
C PRO A 87 -5.88 -3.25 0.16
N LEU A 88 -6.84 -3.25 -0.77
CA LEU A 88 -7.60 -2.08 -1.22
C LEU A 88 -6.76 -1.07 -2.02
N TYR A 89 -5.67 -0.55 -1.46
CA TYR A 89 -4.87 0.51 -2.09
C TYR A 89 -4.19 0.06 -3.39
N ARG A 90 -3.78 -1.21 -3.48
CA ARG A 90 -3.25 -1.81 -4.72
C ARG A 90 -4.16 -1.71 -5.94
N LEU A 91 -5.47 -1.54 -5.74
CA LEU A 91 -6.45 -1.38 -6.83
C LEU A 91 -6.49 0.07 -7.37
N TYR A 92 -6.05 1.05 -6.59
CA TYR A 92 -6.16 2.48 -6.90
C TYR A 92 -4.81 3.17 -7.10
N ALA A 93 -3.73 2.56 -6.61
CA ALA A 93 -2.40 3.16 -6.52
C ALA A 93 -1.32 2.37 -7.27
N THR A 94 -1.68 1.61 -8.31
CA THR A 94 -0.75 0.72 -9.05
C THR A 94 0.50 1.44 -9.55
N ASP A 95 0.37 2.71 -9.95
CA ASP A 95 1.48 3.53 -10.45
C ASP A 95 2.60 3.74 -9.39
N TYR A 96 2.30 3.62 -8.10
CA TYR A 96 3.30 3.79 -7.03
C TYR A 96 4.09 2.50 -6.72
N GLN A 97 3.60 1.33 -7.16
CA GLN A 97 4.30 0.04 -6.95
C GLN A 97 5.63 -0.01 -7.70
N MET A 98 5.74 0.68 -8.83
CA MET A 98 6.96 0.68 -9.66
C MET A 98 8.15 1.36 -8.97
N PHE A 99 7.92 2.29 -8.04
CA PHE A 99 8.99 3.07 -7.42
C PHE A 99 9.99 2.23 -6.63
N LYS A 100 9.59 1.06 -6.13
CA LYS A 100 10.45 0.08 -5.45
C LYS A 100 11.69 -0.30 -6.28
N ASN A 101 11.53 -0.41 -7.59
CA ASN A 101 12.54 -0.96 -8.49
C ASN A 101 13.27 0.12 -9.30
N ILE A 102 12.82 1.38 -9.23
CA ILE A 102 13.42 2.48 -10.00
C ILE A 102 14.46 3.19 -9.12
N PRO A 103 15.72 3.36 -9.60
CA PRO A 103 16.72 4.16 -8.89
C PRO A 103 16.25 5.60 -8.69
N VAL A 104 16.54 6.20 -7.52
CA VAL A 104 16.17 7.58 -7.19
C VAL A 104 16.72 8.55 -8.25
N GLU A 105 17.93 8.30 -8.72
CA GLU A 105 18.65 9.10 -9.72
C GLU A 105 17.95 9.12 -11.09
N MET A 106 17.09 8.15 -11.38
CA MET A 106 16.29 8.15 -12.60
C MET A 106 15.01 9.00 -12.45
N LEU A 107 14.60 9.32 -11.23
CA LEU A 107 13.39 10.07 -10.93
C LEU A 107 13.71 11.54 -10.64
N VAL A 108 14.76 11.80 -9.87
CA VAL A 108 15.17 13.15 -9.45
C VAL A 108 16.69 13.33 -9.54
N VAL A 109 17.12 14.47 -10.07
CA VAL A 109 18.55 14.83 -10.24
C VAL A 109 18.78 16.31 -9.95
N GLY A 110 20.01 16.67 -9.58
CA GLY A 110 20.40 18.06 -9.30
C GLY A 110 19.54 18.71 -8.22
N GLU A 111 19.12 19.95 -8.45
CA GLU A 111 18.30 20.74 -7.52
C GLU A 111 16.97 20.04 -7.15
N ALA A 112 16.38 19.27 -8.07
CA ALA A 112 15.14 18.54 -7.77
C ALA A 112 15.35 17.42 -6.75
N ARG A 113 16.54 16.81 -6.73
CA ARG A 113 16.92 15.84 -5.71
C ARG A 113 17.10 16.52 -4.36
N GLU A 114 17.86 17.61 -4.30
CA GLU A 114 18.10 18.36 -3.07
C GLU A 114 16.77 18.86 -2.46
N ALA A 115 15.86 19.37 -3.28
CA ALA A 115 14.53 19.78 -2.85
C ALA A 115 13.69 18.61 -2.31
N PHE A 116 13.81 17.41 -2.90
CA PHE A 116 13.13 16.22 -2.41
C PHE A 116 13.72 15.73 -1.07
N GLU A 117 15.05 15.73 -0.94
CA GLU A 117 15.74 15.41 0.31
C GLU A 117 15.26 16.35 1.43
N GLU A 118 15.26 17.67 1.20
CA GLU A 118 14.73 18.66 2.14
C GLU A 118 13.25 18.42 2.45
N HIS A 119 12.43 18.13 1.44
CA HIS A 119 11.00 17.86 1.63
C HIS A 119 10.73 16.69 2.58
N VAL A 120 11.49 15.61 2.45
CA VAL A 120 11.37 14.43 3.31
C VAL A 120 11.89 14.72 4.72
N ILE A 121 13.09 15.30 4.84
CA ILE A 121 13.72 15.56 6.15
C ILE A 121 12.94 16.58 6.98
N GLU A 122 12.48 17.66 6.35
CA GLU A 122 11.67 18.69 7.00
C GLU A 122 10.19 18.28 7.14
N GLN A 123 9.85 17.03 6.79
CA GLN A 123 8.51 16.46 6.92
C GLN A 123 7.41 17.36 6.31
N LYS A 124 7.68 17.93 5.14
CA LYS A 124 6.77 18.89 4.47
C LYS A 124 5.54 18.22 3.85
N SER A 125 5.31 16.94 4.12
CA SER A 125 4.23 16.13 3.57
C SER A 125 3.57 15.29 4.67
N ASP A 126 2.24 15.27 4.69
CA ASP A 126 1.43 14.40 5.56
C ASP A 126 1.34 12.94 5.06
N THR A 127 1.95 12.60 3.92
CA THR A 127 1.84 11.25 3.33
C THR A 127 2.32 10.14 4.26
N PRO A 128 3.46 10.25 4.98
CA PRO A 128 3.84 9.22 5.96
C PRO A 128 2.77 8.99 7.04
N VAL A 129 2.16 10.07 7.54
CA VAL A 129 1.05 10.00 8.52
C VAL A 129 -0.16 9.27 7.92
N PHE A 130 -0.48 9.58 6.66
CA PHE A 130 -1.56 8.90 5.95
C PHE A 130 -1.29 7.40 5.81
N VAL A 131 -0.08 7.01 5.40
CA VAL A 131 0.29 5.59 5.24
C VAL A 131 0.31 4.85 6.58
N GLN A 132 0.81 5.48 7.65
CA GLN A 132 0.73 4.90 9.00
C GLN A 132 -0.72 4.64 9.40
N LYS A 133 -1.63 5.59 9.14
CA LYS A 133 -3.06 5.41 9.40
C LYS A 133 -3.64 4.21 8.62
N GLN A 134 -3.21 3.97 7.39
CA GLN A 134 -3.66 2.79 6.63
C GLN A 134 -3.29 1.48 7.34
N LEU A 135 -2.06 1.39 7.88
CA LEU A 135 -1.61 0.23 8.63
C LEU A 135 -2.40 0.08 9.94
N ASP A 136 -2.66 1.17 10.63
CA ASP A 136 -3.45 1.18 11.86
C ASP A 136 -4.91 0.75 11.59
N ASP A 137 -5.51 1.23 10.50
CA ASP A 137 -6.86 0.83 10.08
C ASP A 137 -6.91 -0.68 9.73
N ILE A 138 -5.88 -1.22 9.08
CA ILE A 138 -5.76 -2.67 8.80
C ILE A 138 -5.69 -3.46 10.10
N ARG A 139 -4.82 -3.07 11.04
CA ARG A 139 -4.70 -3.73 12.36
C ARG A 139 -6.01 -3.66 13.12
N PHE A 140 -6.69 -2.53 13.09
CA PHE A 140 -8.01 -2.39 13.68
C PHE A 140 -9.03 -3.37 13.08
N ILE A 141 -9.07 -3.52 11.76
CA ILE A 141 -9.94 -4.51 11.11
C ILE A 141 -9.57 -5.94 11.55
N GLN A 142 -8.28 -6.27 11.62
CA GLN A 142 -7.80 -7.57 12.10
C GLN A 142 -8.25 -7.83 13.54
N GLU A 143 -8.08 -6.88 14.46
CA GLU A 143 -8.52 -7.01 15.86
C GLU A 143 -10.03 -7.26 15.98
N ARG A 144 -10.83 -6.57 15.15
CA ARG A 144 -12.30 -6.65 15.20
C ARG A 144 -12.86 -7.91 14.54
N TYR A 145 -12.16 -8.45 13.54
CA TYR A 145 -12.70 -9.48 12.67
C TYR A 145 -11.79 -10.71 12.51
N ALA A 146 -10.72 -10.88 13.29
CA ALA A 146 -9.88 -12.08 13.25
C ALA A 146 -10.70 -13.38 13.43
N TRP A 147 -11.72 -13.33 14.29
CA TRP A 147 -12.64 -14.45 14.54
C TRP A 147 -13.45 -14.89 13.31
N PHE A 148 -13.57 -14.02 12.30
CA PHE A 148 -14.40 -14.24 11.11
C PHE A 148 -13.85 -15.40 10.28
N LEU A 149 -12.54 -15.44 10.04
CA LEU A 149 -11.92 -16.52 9.27
C LEU A 149 -12.08 -17.87 9.98
N ASP A 150 -11.83 -17.91 11.29
CA ASP A 150 -12.02 -19.13 12.09
C ASP A 150 -13.48 -19.63 12.03
N SER A 151 -14.44 -18.71 12.05
CA SER A 151 -15.87 -19.05 11.97
C SER A 151 -16.28 -19.54 10.58
N MET A 152 -15.69 -19.00 9.51
CA MET A 152 -15.95 -19.44 8.14
C MET A 152 -15.47 -20.87 7.86
N PHE A 153 -14.39 -21.30 8.51
CA PHE A 153 -13.80 -22.64 8.29
C PHE A 153 -14.17 -23.67 9.37
N LYS A 154 -14.87 -23.26 10.44
CA LYS A 154 -15.39 -24.21 11.44
C LYS A 154 -16.36 -25.21 10.81
N GLY A 155 -15.97 -26.48 10.82
CA GLY A 155 -16.78 -27.58 10.28
C GLY A 155 -16.59 -27.86 8.78
N VAL A 156 -15.69 -27.13 8.09
CA VAL A 156 -15.35 -27.40 6.69
C VAL A 156 -14.26 -28.48 6.64
N SER A 157 -14.65 -29.70 6.29
CA SER A 157 -13.70 -30.76 5.95
C SER A 157 -13.11 -30.48 4.58
N PHE A 158 -11.85 -30.04 4.51
CA PHE A 158 -11.14 -29.99 3.24
C PHE A 158 -10.88 -31.43 2.76
N GLU A 159 -11.54 -31.84 1.67
CA GLU A 159 -11.23 -33.11 1.02
C GLU A 159 -9.76 -33.07 0.57
N LYS A 160 -8.92 -33.91 1.19
CA LYS A 160 -7.57 -34.15 0.68
C LYS A 160 -7.72 -34.72 -0.72
N LYS A 161 -7.36 -33.94 -1.75
CA LYS A 161 -7.16 -34.47 -3.10
C LYS A 161 -6.17 -35.63 -3.00
N LYS A 162 -6.63 -36.85 -3.28
CA LYS A 162 -5.76 -38.02 -3.45
C LYS A 162 -4.82 -37.69 -4.61
N VAL A 163 -3.53 -37.60 -4.31
CA VAL A 163 -2.48 -37.69 -5.33
C VAL A 163 -2.59 -39.11 -5.88
N VAL A 164 -3.04 -39.22 -7.12
CA VAL A 164 -2.99 -40.48 -7.86
C VAL A 164 -1.54 -40.64 -8.29
N ASN A 165 -0.87 -41.66 -7.73
CA ASN A 165 0.47 -42.10 -8.13
C ASN A 165 0.46 -42.71 -9.53
#